data_AF-A0A2E5JKD8-F1
#
_entry.id   AF-A0A2E5JKD8-F1
#
_cell.length_a   1.000
_cell.length_b   1.000
_cell.length_c   1.000
_cell.angle_alpha   90.00
_cell.angle_beta   90.00
_cell.angle_gamma   90.00
#
_symmetry.space_group_name_H-M   'P 1'
#
loop_
_entity.id
_entity.type
_entity.pdbx_description
1 polymer ?
#
loop_
_entity_poly.entity_id
_entity_poly.type
_entity_poly.pdbx_seq_one_letter_code
_entity_poly.pdbx_strand_id
1 'polypeptide(L)'
;MNLVGKILTTWMASLALAQTCFALVPLESLILGEYSATVKSRETDPLFNVFQSSKDTLGKGNEGDRERVALYRGFIEEGENLQQFCSKDRSQELRYPSSDQFEQASRTMLSTLQYIGLDLLVRALPAYGKALQVSNEDFEQFSTNLVGSWCSQNLTIISKKELLKNLMFQWNENQSDILPSIEDNVFFPQKLMSIASKEERLKREFYWSTELFKSFCSWSNTTEDTRLMTPLVRDPVIMSFIARQMDGKKLTFNKSSQAISLESNGLTNRIACRGLVCRKSDEAEFRRRMPRAIGSPDVYSDARRLYCSRFREIGVNYNDPDERVKNLLESRSLEENLLLAGQFKALLSGVPNFLIWSNTYDQSQGLMRASFDRSWTDWASAAIEKLKGTMTYEEALTVELVGRDLFYNPYRKRFSVHFDVNQGEFDRVNKVAGKMTVKFDLKISNKMLNWLRRNWISYDPTQKVERRDLINKFKGYIKKDVDKARSKLIIPPWRGDIEEIITTELLDQFSKFLGTWDYPSDGFSAIPVHLHYGPFAMRLMRYRHLVDEKSKSLAKDDKN
;
A
#
# COMPACT_ATOMS: atom_id res chain seq x y z
N MET A 1 -26.89 42.08 -5.03
CA MET A 1 -27.01 40.75 -5.66
C MET A 1 -25.67 40.08 -6.02
N ASN A 2 -24.53 40.78 -6.08
CA ASN A 2 -23.24 40.19 -6.50
C ASN A 2 -22.42 39.47 -5.42
N LEU A 3 -22.76 39.60 -4.13
CA LEU A 3 -22.02 38.96 -3.04
C LEU A 3 -22.48 37.52 -2.80
N VAL A 4 -23.80 37.29 -2.85
CA VAL A 4 -24.41 35.96 -2.65
C VAL A 4 -24.01 35.01 -3.78
N GLY A 5 -23.93 35.48 -5.03
CA GLY A 5 -23.46 34.68 -6.17
C GLY A 5 -21.99 34.26 -6.07
N LYS A 6 -21.12 35.09 -5.48
CA LYS A 6 -19.70 34.77 -5.28
C LYS A 6 -19.48 33.77 -4.14
N ILE A 7 -20.29 33.85 -3.08
CA ILE A 7 -20.25 32.88 -1.98
C ILE A 7 -20.81 31.53 -2.44
N LEU A 8 -21.91 31.52 -3.20
CA LEU A 8 -22.50 30.27 -3.71
C LEU A 8 -21.59 29.54 -4.70
N THR A 9 -20.86 30.28 -5.55
CA THR A 9 -19.92 29.70 -6.52
C THR A 9 -18.64 29.19 -5.87
N THR A 10 -18.12 29.87 -4.84
CA THR A 10 -16.99 29.35 -4.05
C THR A 10 -17.38 28.14 -3.21
N TRP A 11 -18.58 28.12 -2.63
CA TRP A 11 -19.09 26.95 -1.89
C TRP A 11 -19.33 25.74 -2.80
N MET A 12 -19.92 25.95 -3.98
CA MET A 12 -20.11 24.88 -4.97
C MET A 12 -18.79 24.38 -5.57
N ALA A 13 -17.79 25.25 -5.76
CA ALA A 13 -16.46 24.83 -6.20
C ALA A 13 -15.72 24.01 -5.11
N SER A 14 -15.87 24.36 -3.84
CA SER A 14 -15.29 23.57 -2.73
C SER A 14 -15.98 22.22 -2.51
N LEU A 15 -17.31 22.12 -2.75
CA LEU A 15 -18.01 20.84 -2.67
C LEU A 15 -17.72 19.92 -3.87
N ALA A 16 -17.45 20.49 -5.05
CA ALA A 16 -17.07 19.71 -6.23
C ALA A 16 -15.64 19.14 -6.13
N LEU A 17 -14.74 19.79 -5.40
CA LEU A 17 -13.37 19.31 -5.19
C LEU A 17 -13.23 18.37 -3.97
N ALA A 18 -14.23 18.31 -3.09
CA ALA A 18 -14.22 17.46 -1.90
C ALA A 18 -14.65 16.00 -2.17
N GLN A 19 -15.12 15.67 -3.38
CA GLN A 19 -15.54 14.33 -3.73
C GLN A 19 -14.75 13.81 -4.93
N THR A 20 -13.55 13.25 -4.66
CA THR A 20 -12.86 12.16 -5.41
C THR A 20 -11.36 12.13 -5.12
N CYS A 21 -10.91 12.39 -3.88
CA CYS A 21 -9.68 11.74 -3.41
C CYS A 21 -10.05 10.32 -2.98
N PHE A 22 -10.30 9.44 -3.95
CA PHE A 22 -10.24 8.02 -3.69
C PHE A 22 -8.78 7.68 -3.41
N ALA A 23 -8.52 7.13 -2.22
CA ALA A 23 -7.23 6.56 -1.87
C ALA A 23 -6.75 5.64 -3.01
N LEU A 24 -5.45 5.70 -3.30
CA LEU A 24 -4.76 4.91 -4.31
C LEU A 24 -5.24 3.45 -4.27
N VAL A 25 -5.97 3.06 -5.31
CA VAL A 25 -6.36 1.67 -5.56
C VAL A 25 -5.07 0.84 -5.61
N PRO A 26 -4.99 -0.32 -4.90
CA PRO A 26 -3.80 -1.15 -4.93
C PRO A 26 -3.43 -1.52 -6.37
N LEU A 27 -2.13 -1.46 -6.67
CA LEU A 27 -1.61 -1.64 -8.03
C LEU A 27 -2.07 -2.98 -8.63
N GLU A 28 -2.26 -4.04 -7.81
CA GLU A 28 -2.83 -5.30 -8.28
C GLU A 28 -4.22 -5.15 -8.89
N SER A 29 -5.11 -4.31 -8.34
CA SER A 29 -6.44 -4.10 -8.90
C SER A 29 -6.41 -3.35 -10.22
N LEU A 30 -5.42 -2.47 -10.41
CA LEU A 30 -5.22 -1.71 -11.64
C LEU A 30 -4.58 -2.57 -12.75
N ILE A 31 -3.73 -3.53 -12.36
CA ILE A 31 -3.02 -4.45 -13.26
C ILE A 31 -3.86 -5.68 -13.60
N LEU A 32 -4.63 -6.21 -12.65
CA LEU A 32 -5.44 -7.42 -12.82
C LEU A 32 -6.89 -7.13 -13.22
N GLY A 33 -7.31 -5.86 -13.24
CA GLY A 33 -8.66 -5.45 -13.65
C GLY A 33 -9.79 -5.97 -12.75
N GLU A 34 -9.46 -6.48 -11.56
CA GLU A 34 -10.44 -7.08 -10.64
C GLU A 34 -10.87 -6.07 -9.57
N TYR A 35 -11.93 -5.31 -9.88
CA TYR A 35 -12.58 -4.36 -8.95
C TYR A 35 -13.61 -5.05 -8.03
N SER A 36 -13.30 -6.24 -7.52
CA SER A 36 -14.23 -6.98 -6.66
C SER A 36 -14.46 -6.26 -5.32
N ALA A 37 -15.68 -6.33 -4.79
CA ALA A 37 -16.07 -5.67 -3.54
C ALA A 37 -15.23 -6.14 -2.32
N THR A 38 -14.62 -7.32 -2.41
CA THR A 38 -13.71 -7.90 -1.42
C THR A 38 -12.33 -7.23 -1.39
N VAL A 39 -11.88 -6.61 -2.48
CA VAL A 39 -10.63 -5.84 -2.53
C VAL A 39 -10.89 -4.38 -2.14
N LYS A 40 -12.05 -3.82 -2.51
CA LYS A 40 -12.49 -2.48 -2.07
C LYS A 40 -12.64 -2.35 -0.55
N SER A 41 -12.99 -3.42 0.16
CA SER A 41 -13.09 -3.43 1.63
C SER A 41 -11.75 -3.60 2.34
N ARG A 42 -10.70 -3.96 1.59
CA ARG A 42 -9.32 -3.91 2.05
C ARG A 42 -8.76 -2.57 1.60
N GLU A 43 -8.97 -1.52 2.39
CA GLU A 43 -8.12 -0.33 2.35
C GLU A 43 -6.70 -0.79 2.71
N THR A 44 -5.99 -1.38 1.76
CA THR A 44 -4.57 -1.67 1.92
C THR A 44 -3.85 -0.36 1.71
N ASP A 45 -3.20 0.13 2.78
CA ASP A 45 -2.13 1.11 2.68
C ASP A 45 -1.26 0.74 1.46
N PRO A 46 -1.04 1.66 0.51
CA PRO A 46 -0.15 1.39 -0.62
C PRO A 46 1.25 0.90 -0.20
N LEU A 47 1.69 1.21 1.03
CA LEU A 47 2.90 0.65 1.64
C LEU A 47 2.77 -0.82 2.05
N PHE A 48 1.56 -1.32 2.30
CA PHE A 48 1.30 -2.72 2.65
C PHE A 48 1.86 -3.67 1.58
N ASN A 49 1.72 -3.31 0.30
CA ASN A 49 2.22 -4.10 -0.82
C ASN A 49 3.73 -3.91 -1.06
N VAL A 50 4.29 -2.74 -0.74
CA VAL A 50 5.75 -2.49 -0.74
C VAL A 50 6.46 -3.47 0.21
N PHE A 51 5.81 -3.87 1.30
CA PHE A 51 6.39 -4.77 2.31
C PHE A 51 5.90 -6.22 2.26
N GLN A 52 4.82 -6.53 1.52
CA GLN A 52 4.42 -7.91 1.19
C GLN A 52 5.14 -8.47 -0.03
N SER A 53 5.59 -7.60 -0.93
CA SER A 53 6.37 -7.97 -2.10
C SER A 53 7.76 -8.46 -1.68
N SER A 54 7.83 -9.77 -1.38
CA SER A 54 8.67 -10.73 -2.11
C SER A 54 9.23 -11.81 -1.17
N LYS A 55 8.81 -13.06 -1.42
CA LYS A 55 9.52 -14.25 -0.93
C LYS A 55 10.96 -14.35 -1.45
N ASP A 56 11.32 -13.55 -2.46
CA ASP A 56 12.65 -13.47 -3.06
C ASP A 56 13.55 -12.38 -2.43
N THR A 57 13.01 -11.33 -1.78
CA THR A 57 13.77 -10.40 -0.90
C THR A 57 13.97 -10.97 0.50
N LEU A 58 13.12 -11.91 0.93
CA LEU A 58 13.27 -12.65 2.17
C LEU A 58 14.61 -13.42 2.29
N GLY A 59 15.28 -13.70 1.17
CA GLY A 59 16.61 -14.33 1.14
C GLY A 59 17.81 -13.38 1.13
N LYS A 60 17.62 -12.05 1.05
CA LYS A 60 18.71 -11.08 0.82
C LYS A 60 18.88 -10.00 1.91
N GLY A 61 17.96 -9.88 2.86
CA GLY A 61 18.06 -8.91 3.96
C GLY A 61 18.58 -9.54 5.25
N ASN A 62 19.38 -8.81 6.02
CA ASN A 62 19.74 -9.21 7.39
C ASN A 62 18.47 -9.32 8.26
N GLU A 63 18.39 -10.33 9.13
CA GLU A 63 17.22 -10.52 10.01
C GLU A 63 16.89 -9.27 10.85
N GLY A 64 17.91 -8.52 11.28
CA GLY A 64 17.75 -7.29 12.06
C GLY A 64 17.08 -6.14 11.30
N ASP A 65 17.29 -6.04 9.99
CA ASP A 65 16.65 -5.01 9.17
C ASP A 65 15.14 -5.27 9.02
N ARG A 66 14.78 -6.55 8.92
CA ARG A 66 13.39 -6.99 8.83
C ARG A 66 12.64 -6.71 10.12
N GLU A 67 13.28 -7.02 11.25
CA GLU A 67 12.76 -6.69 12.58
C GLU A 67 12.55 -5.18 12.73
N ARG A 68 13.52 -4.34 12.33
CA ARG A 68 13.42 -2.88 12.40
C ARG A 68 12.22 -2.35 11.62
N VAL A 69 12.02 -2.81 10.39
CA VAL A 69 10.88 -2.39 9.55
C VAL A 69 9.56 -2.87 10.12
N ALA A 70 9.49 -4.11 10.61
CA ALA A 70 8.29 -4.63 11.25
C ALA A 70 7.93 -3.81 12.49
N LEU A 71 8.90 -3.52 13.37
CA LEU A 71 8.68 -2.69 14.56
C LEU A 71 8.23 -1.27 14.20
N TYR A 72 8.82 -0.66 13.17
CA TYR A 72 8.40 0.65 12.67
C TYR A 72 6.95 0.62 12.18
N ARG A 73 6.58 -0.41 11.42
CA ARG A 73 5.20 -0.60 10.96
C ARG A 73 4.23 -0.76 12.13
N GLY A 74 4.54 -1.64 13.09
CA GLY A 74 3.70 -1.83 14.28
C GLY A 74 3.53 -0.55 15.09
N PHE A 75 4.57 0.28 15.16
CA PHE A 75 4.52 1.59 15.80
C PHE A 75 3.52 2.54 15.12
N ILE A 76 3.47 2.56 13.78
CA ILE A 76 2.47 3.35 13.03
C ILE A 76 1.06 2.75 13.18
N GLU A 77 0.91 1.44 13.01
CA GLU A 77 -0.37 0.73 13.14
C GLU A 77 -0.98 0.93 14.54
N GLU A 78 -0.16 1.01 15.60
CA GLU A 78 -0.61 1.32 16.96
C GLU A 78 -1.32 2.68 17.04
N GLY A 79 -0.80 3.69 16.33
CA GLY A 79 -1.42 5.02 16.22
C GLY A 79 -2.71 5.01 15.41
N GLU A 80 -2.74 4.31 14.27
CA GLU A 80 -3.97 4.16 13.47
C GLU A 80 -5.08 3.48 14.28
N ASN A 81 -4.73 2.43 15.03
CA ASN A 81 -5.65 1.75 15.92
C ASN A 81 -6.19 2.68 17.02
N LEU A 82 -5.38 3.61 17.54
CA LEU A 82 -5.84 4.64 18.48
C LEU A 82 -6.81 5.62 17.80
N GLN A 83 -6.50 6.08 16.59
CA GLN A 83 -7.37 6.98 15.83
C GLN A 83 -8.73 6.34 15.49
N GLN A 84 -8.72 5.08 15.07
CA GLN A 84 -9.93 4.30 14.82
C GLN A 84 -10.74 4.10 16.10
N PHE A 85 -10.07 3.79 17.22
CA PHE A 85 -10.70 3.68 18.52
C PHE A 85 -11.42 4.96 18.92
N CYS A 86 -10.78 6.13 18.80
CA CYS A 86 -11.42 7.41 19.09
C CYS A 86 -12.59 7.76 18.15
N SER A 87 -12.67 7.12 16.98
CA SER A 87 -13.73 7.39 16.00
C SER A 87 -14.94 6.45 16.17
N LYS A 88 -14.70 5.20 16.58
CA LYS A 88 -15.73 4.16 16.77
C LYS A 88 -16.31 4.16 18.19
N ASP A 89 -15.49 4.41 19.22
CA ASP A 89 -15.86 4.28 20.64
C ASP A 89 -16.12 5.66 21.27
N ARG A 90 -17.09 6.41 20.73
CA ARG A 90 -17.59 7.66 21.34
C ARG A 90 -18.46 7.42 22.58
N SER A 91 -18.65 6.16 23.00
CA SER A 91 -19.78 5.75 23.83
C SER A 91 -19.56 5.67 25.34
N GLN A 92 -18.37 5.96 25.86
CA GLN A 92 -18.18 6.06 27.32
C GLN A 92 -17.45 7.35 27.67
N GLU A 93 -18.19 8.30 28.25
CA GLU A 93 -17.58 9.46 28.92
C GLU A 93 -16.54 8.96 29.91
N LEU A 94 -15.30 9.43 29.73
CA LEU A 94 -14.22 9.12 30.66
C LEU A 94 -14.54 9.77 32.01
N ARG A 95 -14.80 8.94 33.02
CA ARG A 95 -15.11 9.42 34.38
C ARG A 95 -14.00 9.05 35.34
N TYR A 96 -13.42 10.06 35.98
CA TYR A 96 -12.55 9.89 37.14
C TYR A 96 -13.35 10.18 38.42
N PRO A 97 -12.94 9.62 39.56
CA PRO A 97 -13.56 9.92 40.86
C PRO A 97 -13.59 11.41 41.22
N SER A 98 -12.62 12.20 40.77
CA SER A 98 -12.60 13.66 40.96
C SER A 98 -11.92 14.39 39.80
N SER A 99 -12.18 15.70 39.69
CA SER A 99 -11.50 16.58 38.73
C SER A 99 -9.97 16.58 38.94
N ASP A 100 -9.52 16.61 40.19
CA ASP A 100 -8.09 16.56 40.52
C ASP A 100 -7.41 15.28 40.02
N GLN A 101 -8.10 14.15 40.10
CA GLN A 101 -7.59 12.88 39.57
C GLN A 101 -7.54 12.87 38.05
N PHE A 102 -8.52 13.48 37.38
CA PHE A 102 -8.49 13.68 35.93
C PHE A 102 -7.32 14.57 35.50
N GLU A 103 -7.09 15.68 36.21
CA GLU A 103 -5.95 16.57 35.96
C GLU A 103 -4.61 15.90 36.27
N GLN A 104 -4.52 15.11 37.34
CA GLN A 104 -3.32 14.37 37.69
C GLN A 104 -3.00 13.27 36.65
N ALA A 105 -4.01 12.56 36.14
CA ALA A 105 -3.83 11.59 35.06
C ALA A 105 -3.37 12.27 33.76
N SER A 106 -4.00 13.40 33.40
CA SER A 106 -3.63 14.24 32.25
C SER A 106 -2.18 14.72 32.36
N ARG A 107 -1.81 15.25 33.52
CA ARG A 107 -0.46 15.72 33.82
C ARG A 107 0.57 14.59 33.74
N THR A 108 0.21 13.41 34.24
CA THR A 108 1.07 12.22 34.20
C THR A 108 1.36 11.78 32.77
N MET A 109 0.36 11.78 31.89
CA MET A 109 0.53 11.45 30.48
C MET A 109 1.43 12.46 29.76
N LEU A 110 1.15 13.77 29.94
CA LEU A 110 1.96 14.85 29.36
C LEU A 110 3.40 14.87 29.89
N SER A 111 3.58 14.57 31.18
CA SER A 111 4.91 14.50 31.79
C SER A 111 5.69 13.28 31.30
N THR A 112 5.02 12.16 31.05
CA THR A 112 5.66 10.99 30.44
C THR A 112 6.17 11.33 29.04
N LEU A 113 5.36 12.03 28.24
CA LEU A 113 5.75 12.57 26.93
C LEU A 113 6.95 13.53 27.04
N GLN A 114 6.88 14.53 27.94
CA GLN A 114 7.95 15.50 28.16
C GLN A 114 9.26 14.82 28.58
N TYR A 115 9.21 13.88 29.53
CA TYR A 115 10.40 13.18 29.99
C TYR A 115 11.07 12.39 28.87
N ILE A 116 10.30 11.58 28.13
CA ILE A 116 10.84 10.76 27.05
C ILE A 116 11.42 11.65 25.95
N GLY A 117 10.73 12.74 25.61
CA GLY A 117 11.20 13.75 24.65
C GLY A 117 12.55 14.35 25.05
N LEU A 118 12.66 14.87 26.28
CA LEU A 118 13.89 15.47 26.77
C LEU A 118 15.02 14.45 26.92
N ASP A 119 14.76 13.25 27.45
CA ASP A 119 15.74 12.18 27.62
C ASP A 119 16.33 11.71 26.28
N LEU A 120 15.49 11.67 25.25
CA LEU A 120 15.91 11.32 23.90
C LEU A 120 16.73 12.45 23.24
N LEU A 121 16.33 13.71 23.42
CA LEU A 121 17.01 14.85 22.82
C LEU A 121 18.34 15.20 23.50
N VAL A 122 18.44 14.94 24.81
CA VAL A 122 19.71 15.03 25.56
C VAL A 122 20.77 14.12 24.97
N ARG A 123 20.37 13.02 24.33
CA ARG A 123 21.25 12.09 23.63
C ARG A 123 21.43 12.45 22.15
N ALA A 124 20.35 12.83 21.47
CA ALA A 124 20.38 13.11 20.04
C ALA A 124 21.08 14.44 19.67
N LEU A 125 20.86 15.52 20.43
CA LEU A 125 21.46 16.84 20.11
C LEU A 125 22.99 16.82 20.13
N PRO A 126 23.66 16.24 21.14
CA PRO A 126 25.11 16.08 21.10
C PRO A 126 25.59 15.21 19.93
N ALA A 127 24.89 14.11 19.64
CA ALA A 127 25.24 13.23 18.53
C ALA A 127 25.16 13.95 17.17
N TYR A 128 24.13 14.76 16.93
CA TYR A 128 24.04 15.60 15.73
C TYR A 128 25.14 16.67 15.69
N GLY A 129 25.40 17.36 16.80
CA GLY A 129 26.45 18.38 16.86
C GLY A 129 27.83 17.80 16.56
N LYS A 130 28.13 16.60 17.07
CA LYS A 130 29.36 15.86 16.74
C LYS A 130 29.42 15.47 15.26
N ALA A 131 28.33 14.95 14.72
CA ALA A 131 28.26 14.57 13.31
C ALA A 131 28.43 15.77 12.37
N LEU A 132 28.03 16.97 12.82
CA LEU A 132 28.21 18.25 12.13
C LEU A 132 29.54 18.95 12.44
N GLN A 133 30.43 18.32 13.23
CA GLN A 133 31.73 18.86 13.62
C GLN A 133 31.66 20.23 14.32
N VAL A 134 30.61 20.46 15.12
CA VAL A 134 30.47 21.66 15.95
C VAL A 134 31.59 21.69 16.99
N SER A 135 32.18 22.86 17.25
CA SER A 135 33.23 22.99 18.25
C SER A 135 32.67 22.80 19.67
N ASN A 136 33.53 22.40 20.62
CA ASN A 136 33.12 22.22 22.02
C ASN A 136 32.55 23.53 22.61
N GLU A 137 33.18 24.67 22.32
CA GLU A 137 32.78 25.98 22.82
C GLU A 137 31.41 26.40 22.26
N ASP A 138 31.20 26.22 20.95
CA ASP A 138 29.93 26.52 20.29
C ASP A 138 28.80 25.64 20.85
N PHE A 139 29.07 24.35 21.09
CA PHE A 139 28.07 23.43 21.62
C PHE A 139 27.71 23.74 23.08
N GLU A 140 28.68 24.13 23.91
CA GLU A 140 28.45 24.55 25.29
C GLU A 140 27.59 25.82 25.35
N GLN A 141 27.91 26.81 24.52
CA GLN A 141 27.13 28.04 24.41
C GLN A 141 25.71 27.75 23.89
N PHE A 142 25.59 26.92 22.85
CA PHE A 142 24.31 26.46 22.32
C PHE A 142 23.46 25.79 23.41
N SER A 143 24.03 24.82 24.14
CA SER A 143 23.33 24.06 25.18
C SER A 143 22.88 24.95 26.33
N THR A 144 23.73 25.87 26.77
CA THR A 144 23.43 26.83 27.83
C THR A 144 22.30 27.77 27.43
N ASN A 145 22.33 28.31 26.21
CA ASN A 145 21.27 29.17 25.69
C ASN A 145 19.96 28.40 25.49
N LEU A 146 20.04 27.18 24.95
CA LEU A 146 18.86 26.35 24.71
C LEU A 146 18.11 26.04 26.01
N VAL A 147 18.83 25.59 27.05
CA VAL A 147 18.24 25.27 28.35
C VAL A 147 17.83 26.54 29.11
N GLY A 148 18.69 27.57 29.12
CA GLY A 148 18.45 28.80 29.86
C GLY A 148 17.26 29.59 29.35
N SER A 149 17.16 29.73 28.02
CA SER A 149 16.09 30.51 27.39
C SER A 149 14.78 29.73 27.32
N TRP A 150 14.76 28.50 26.83
CA TRP A 150 13.48 27.87 26.43
C TRP A 150 12.82 27.03 27.52
N CYS A 151 13.56 26.58 28.52
CA CYS A 151 12.99 25.75 29.57
C CYS A 151 12.15 26.57 30.55
N SER A 152 10.93 26.10 30.80
CA SER A 152 10.06 26.67 31.82
C SER A 152 10.73 26.63 33.21
N GLN A 153 10.47 27.65 34.04
CA GLN A 153 10.90 27.63 35.44
C GLN A 153 10.17 26.56 36.26
N ASN A 154 8.98 26.14 35.80
CA ASN A 154 8.15 25.13 36.47
C ASN A 154 8.38 23.71 35.95
N LEU A 155 9.52 23.46 35.29
CA LEU A 155 9.89 22.12 34.85
C LEU A 155 10.24 21.24 36.07
N THR A 156 9.39 20.24 36.37
CA THR A 156 9.54 19.44 37.60
C THR A 156 10.15 18.06 37.41
N ILE A 157 10.17 17.55 36.17
CA ILE A 157 10.63 16.20 35.85
C ILE A 157 12.16 16.10 35.98
N ILE A 158 12.87 17.09 35.44
CA ILE A 158 14.33 17.20 35.47
C ILE A 158 14.67 18.67 35.68
N SER A 159 15.61 18.96 36.57
CA SER A 159 16.06 20.35 36.77
C SER A 159 16.85 20.86 35.56
N LYS A 160 16.81 22.17 35.30
CA LYS A 160 17.61 22.82 34.23
C LYS A 160 19.11 22.50 34.37
N LYS A 161 19.62 22.49 35.59
CA LYS A 161 21.02 22.16 35.89
C LYS A 161 21.35 20.72 35.49
N GLU A 162 20.47 19.77 35.79
CA GLU A 162 20.69 18.37 35.43
C GLU A 162 20.54 18.14 33.92
N LEU A 163 19.62 18.84 33.26
CA LEU A 163 19.51 18.81 31.78
C LEU A 163 20.80 19.28 31.11
N LEU A 164 21.36 20.42 31.53
CA LEU A 164 22.61 20.93 30.99
C LEU A 164 23.77 19.97 31.25
N LYS A 165 23.85 19.44 32.48
CA LYS A 165 24.86 18.44 32.85
C LYS A 165 24.76 17.20 31.97
N ASN A 166 23.54 16.69 31.72
CA ASN A 166 23.35 15.50 30.89
C ASN A 166 23.69 15.78 29.41
N LEU A 167 23.36 16.95 28.87
CA LEU A 167 23.76 17.35 27.51
C LEU A 167 25.28 17.36 27.37
N MET A 168 25.99 17.99 28.31
CA MET A 168 27.45 18.05 28.29
C MET A 168 28.10 16.68 28.56
N PHE A 169 27.49 15.86 29.40
CA PHE A 169 27.93 14.48 29.63
C PHE A 169 27.85 13.66 28.34
N GLN A 170 26.71 13.69 27.66
CA GLN A 170 26.51 12.98 26.38
C GLN A 170 27.37 13.58 25.25
N TRP A 171 27.68 14.88 25.29
CA TRP A 171 28.65 15.49 24.40
C TRP A 171 30.07 14.97 24.63
N ASN A 172 30.47 14.71 25.87
CA ASN A 172 31.81 14.20 26.15
C ASN A 172 31.92 12.69 25.84
N GLU A 173 30.82 11.93 25.96
CA GLU A 173 30.80 10.52 25.57
C GLU A 173 30.71 10.33 24.04
N ASN A 174 31.45 9.36 23.50
CA ASN A 174 31.34 8.99 22.09
C ASN A 174 30.15 8.04 21.88
N GLN A 175 28.95 8.61 21.75
CA GLN A 175 27.76 7.85 21.35
C GLN A 175 27.33 8.25 19.93
N SER A 176 27.52 7.34 18.96
CA SER A 176 27.13 7.53 17.55
C SER A 176 25.75 6.95 17.20
N ASP A 177 25.22 6.04 18.03
CA ASP A 177 24.22 5.05 17.56
C ASP A 177 22.75 5.50 17.71
N ILE A 178 22.52 6.76 18.05
CA ILE A 178 21.18 7.28 18.40
C ILE A 178 20.51 8.00 17.23
N LEU A 179 21.28 8.35 16.20
CA LEU A 179 20.76 9.08 15.05
C LEU A 179 19.94 8.14 14.14
N PRO A 180 18.73 8.55 13.70
CA PRO A 180 17.94 7.77 12.76
C PRO A 180 18.74 7.53 11.49
N SER A 181 18.81 6.27 11.04
CA SER A 181 19.54 5.92 9.83
C SER A 181 18.96 4.68 9.17
N ILE A 182 18.93 4.74 7.85
CA ILE A 182 18.62 3.61 6.96
C ILE A 182 19.84 3.22 6.11
N GLU A 183 21.03 3.71 6.48
CA GLU A 183 22.28 3.24 5.88
C GLU A 183 22.34 1.70 6.02
N ASP A 184 22.68 1.04 4.91
CA ASP A 184 22.77 -0.42 4.76
C ASP A 184 21.46 -1.24 4.89
N ASN A 185 20.31 -0.60 5.08
CA ASN A 185 19.05 -1.33 5.20
C ASN A 185 18.46 -1.70 3.83
N VAL A 186 18.40 -3.00 3.55
CA VAL A 186 17.96 -3.54 2.26
C VAL A 186 16.49 -3.25 1.95
N PHE A 187 15.64 -2.92 2.93
CA PHE A 187 14.21 -2.65 2.68
C PHE A 187 13.91 -1.21 2.24
N PHE A 188 14.85 -0.28 2.43
CA PHE A 188 14.68 1.10 1.99
C PHE A 188 15.35 1.33 0.62
N PRO A 189 14.67 1.99 -0.35
CA PRO A 189 15.30 2.33 -1.63
C PRO A 189 16.53 3.23 -1.44
N GLN A 190 17.66 2.86 -2.06
CA GLN A 190 18.89 3.69 -2.03
C GLN A 190 18.66 5.11 -2.56
N LYS A 191 17.70 5.28 -3.48
CA LYS A 191 17.30 6.58 -4.02
C LYS A 191 16.89 7.56 -2.91
N LEU A 192 16.35 7.09 -1.78
CA LEU A 192 16.01 7.94 -0.63
C LEU A 192 17.25 8.65 -0.05
N MET A 193 18.41 8.01 -0.10
CA MET A 193 19.68 8.57 0.42
C MET A 193 20.30 9.59 -0.53
N SER A 194 19.91 9.58 -1.81
CA SER A 194 20.48 10.45 -2.86
C SER A 194 19.80 11.81 -3.00
N ILE A 195 18.73 12.07 -2.24
CA ILE A 195 17.89 13.27 -2.40
C ILE A 195 18.55 14.54 -1.86
N ALA A 196 19.32 14.39 -0.78
CA ALA A 196 20.07 15.46 -0.16
C ALA A 196 21.40 14.91 0.33
N SER A 197 22.40 15.78 0.41
CA SER A 197 23.71 15.40 0.95
C SER A 197 23.57 14.96 2.42
N LYS A 198 24.51 14.14 2.91
CA LYS A 198 24.51 13.69 4.31
C LYS A 198 24.54 14.89 5.28
N GLU A 199 25.33 15.90 4.96
CA GLU A 199 25.45 17.12 5.76
C GLU A 199 24.14 17.91 5.82
N GLU A 200 23.45 18.11 4.70
CA GLU A 200 22.16 18.83 4.67
C GLU A 200 21.07 18.10 5.48
N ARG A 201 21.03 16.77 5.40
CA ARG A 201 20.09 15.95 6.16
C ARG A 201 20.32 16.13 7.67
N LEU A 202 21.57 16.00 8.10
CA LEU A 202 21.95 16.19 9.50
C LEU A 202 21.66 17.60 10.00
N LYS A 203 21.91 18.65 9.20
CA LYS A 203 21.60 20.04 9.58
C LYS A 203 20.09 20.23 9.83
N ARG A 204 19.24 19.65 8.98
CA ARG A 204 17.79 19.77 9.14
C ARG A 204 17.24 18.94 10.29
N GLU A 205 17.72 17.72 10.44
CA GLU A 205 17.37 16.88 11.59
C GLU A 205 17.80 17.54 12.91
N PHE A 206 18.99 18.15 12.95
CA PHE A 206 19.47 18.93 14.08
C PHE A 206 18.59 20.14 14.39
N TYR A 207 18.17 20.88 13.36
CA TYR A 207 17.22 21.99 13.50
C TYR A 207 15.89 21.54 14.11
N TRP A 208 15.26 20.51 13.56
CA TRP A 208 13.99 19.99 14.06
C TRP A 208 14.11 19.35 15.44
N SER A 209 15.24 18.70 15.75
CA SER A 209 15.54 18.21 17.09
C SER A 209 15.69 19.36 18.09
N THR A 210 16.24 20.50 17.67
CA THR A 210 16.31 21.71 18.51
C THR A 210 14.91 22.29 18.75
N GLU A 211 14.06 22.35 17.72
CA GLU A 211 12.66 22.77 17.87
C GLU A 211 11.85 21.84 18.76
N LEU A 212 12.09 20.52 18.68
CA LEU A 212 11.51 19.55 19.60
C LEU A 212 11.94 19.81 21.04
N PHE A 213 13.21 20.14 21.26
CA PHE A 213 13.71 20.45 22.61
C PHE A 213 12.99 21.67 23.18
N LYS A 214 12.88 22.74 22.39
CA LYS A 214 12.10 23.93 22.77
C LYS A 214 10.65 23.56 23.09
N SER A 215 10.04 22.71 22.26
CA SER A 215 8.67 22.24 22.47
C SER A 215 8.50 21.55 23.81
N PHE A 216 9.30 20.52 24.11
CA PHE A 216 9.22 19.82 25.39
C PHE A 216 9.60 20.70 26.58
N CYS A 217 10.64 21.54 26.46
CA CYS A 217 11.11 22.33 27.60
C CYS A 217 10.18 23.50 27.94
N SER A 218 9.40 24.00 26.98
CA SER A 218 8.48 25.13 27.19
C SER A 218 7.31 24.82 28.13
N TRP A 219 6.90 23.55 28.24
CA TRP A 219 5.68 23.19 28.97
C TRP A 219 5.83 23.33 30.49
N SER A 220 4.89 24.02 31.14
CA SER A 220 4.92 24.44 32.55
C SER A 220 4.06 23.59 33.50
N ASN A 221 3.84 22.31 33.17
CA ASN A 221 3.08 21.35 33.97
C ASN A 221 1.56 21.65 34.10
N THR A 222 1.07 22.57 33.28
CA THR A 222 -0.35 22.94 33.13
C THR A 222 -1.03 22.02 32.13
N THR A 223 -2.17 21.46 32.48
CA THR A 223 -2.90 20.48 31.67
C THR A 223 -3.89 21.11 30.69
N GLU A 224 -4.30 22.35 30.94
CA GLU A 224 -5.16 23.14 30.06
C GLU A 224 -4.38 23.70 28.87
N ASP A 225 -3.11 24.08 29.10
CA ASP A 225 -2.23 24.62 28.08
C ASP A 225 -0.98 23.75 27.92
N THR A 226 -0.89 23.09 26.76
CA THR A 226 0.26 22.26 26.38
C THR A 226 1.34 23.04 25.60
N ARG A 227 1.14 24.34 25.39
CA ARG A 227 2.09 25.24 24.73
C ARG A 227 2.55 24.67 23.37
N LEU A 228 3.85 24.67 23.15
CA LEU A 228 4.51 24.15 21.95
C LEU A 228 4.45 22.61 21.82
N MET A 229 3.96 21.88 22.83
CA MET A 229 3.78 20.42 22.74
C MET A 229 2.48 20.01 22.04
N THR A 230 1.56 20.96 21.80
CA THR A 230 0.27 20.70 21.14
C THR A 230 0.34 19.76 19.93
N PRO A 231 1.21 19.96 18.92
CA PRO A 231 1.28 19.04 17.76
C PRO A 231 1.73 17.62 18.12
N LEU A 232 2.55 17.45 19.16
CA LEU A 232 3.03 16.15 19.63
C LEU A 232 1.94 15.42 20.44
N VAL A 233 1.17 16.18 21.21
CA VAL A 233 0.06 15.69 22.04
C VAL A 233 -1.15 15.28 21.19
N ARG A 234 -1.36 15.93 20.05
CA ARG A 234 -2.42 15.59 19.10
C ARG A 234 -2.10 14.40 18.20
N ASP A 235 -0.84 13.99 18.12
CA ASP A 235 -0.43 12.92 17.20
C ASP A 235 -0.77 11.53 17.81
N PRO A 236 -1.61 10.72 17.15
CA PRO A 236 -2.05 9.45 17.71
C PRO A 236 -0.95 8.40 17.79
N VAL A 237 0.07 8.46 16.92
CA VAL A 237 1.21 7.54 16.95
C VAL A 237 2.10 7.84 18.15
N ILE A 238 2.34 9.13 18.42
CA ILE A 238 3.09 9.54 19.61
C ILE A 238 2.33 9.13 20.87
N MET A 239 1.04 9.45 20.97
CA MET A 239 0.27 9.19 22.18
C MET A 239 -0.03 7.71 22.42
N SER A 240 -0.13 6.89 21.37
CA SER A 240 -0.23 5.44 21.51
C SER A 240 1.06 4.85 22.08
N PHE A 241 2.22 5.30 21.61
CA PHE A 241 3.51 4.95 22.20
C PHE A 241 3.60 5.36 23.67
N ILE A 242 3.17 6.56 24.04
CA ILE A 242 3.16 7.01 25.45
C ILE A 242 2.24 6.12 26.30
N ALA A 243 1.03 5.80 25.83
CA ALA A 243 0.13 4.89 26.52
C ALA A 243 0.77 3.52 26.75
N ARG A 244 1.49 2.99 25.75
CA ARG A 244 2.22 1.72 25.86
C ARG A 244 3.39 1.78 26.85
N GLN A 245 4.14 2.89 26.89
CA GLN A 245 5.21 3.10 27.88
C GLN A 245 4.66 3.13 29.31
N MET A 246 3.53 3.81 29.52
CA MET A 246 2.84 3.86 30.82
C MET A 246 2.38 2.47 31.27
N ASP A 247 1.89 1.64 30.34
CA ASP A 247 1.45 0.28 30.64
C ASP A 247 2.60 -0.71 30.89
N GLY A 248 3.83 -0.36 30.53
CA GLY A 248 4.98 -1.24 30.72
C GLY A 248 5.15 -2.29 29.63
N LYS A 249 4.78 -1.97 28.39
CA LYS A 249 4.88 -2.91 27.27
C LYS A 249 5.86 -2.40 26.21
N LYS A 250 6.47 -3.32 25.47
CA LYS A 250 7.27 -3.05 24.27
C LYS A 250 6.71 -3.82 23.08
N LEU A 251 6.90 -3.29 21.89
CA LEU A 251 6.68 -4.04 20.65
C LEU A 251 7.86 -4.99 20.45
N THR A 252 7.58 -6.24 20.16
CA THR A 252 8.56 -7.25 19.76
C THR A 252 8.16 -7.90 18.46
N PHE A 253 9.16 -8.26 17.65
CA PHE A 253 8.93 -9.01 16.43
C PHE A 253 9.14 -10.50 16.72
N ASN A 254 8.07 -11.28 16.63
CA ASN A 254 8.16 -12.73 16.80
C ASN A 254 8.65 -13.35 15.50
N LYS A 255 9.89 -13.86 15.51
CA LYS A 255 10.53 -14.47 14.33
C LYS A 255 9.76 -15.67 13.76
N SER A 256 9.11 -16.45 14.62
CA SER A 256 8.40 -17.67 14.22
C SER A 256 7.06 -17.39 13.56
N SER A 257 6.28 -16.45 14.10
CA SER A 257 4.98 -16.06 13.53
C SER A 257 5.07 -14.93 12.51
N GLN A 258 6.24 -14.28 12.39
CA GLN A 258 6.46 -13.06 11.60
C GLN A 258 5.48 -11.93 11.96
N ALA A 259 4.95 -11.97 13.18
CA ALA A 259 3.96 -11.03 13.67
C ALA A 259 4.53 -10.17 14.79
N ILE A 260 3.93 -9.00 14.97
CA ILE A 260 4.28 -8.08 16.04
C ILE A 260 3.48 -8.46 17.27
N SER A 261 4.15 -8.60 18.39
CA SER A 261 3.55 -8.89 19.70
C SER A 261 3.88 -7.79 20.70
N LEU A 262 3.03 -7.68 21.72
CA LEU A 262 3.30 -6.85 22.89
C LEU A 262 3.87 -7.74 24.00
N GLU A 263 5.06 -7.39 24.48
CA GLU A 263 5.69 -8.04 25.62
C GLU A 263 5.85 -7.06 26.78
N SER A 264 5.76 -7.58 28.01
CA SER A 264 6.04 -6.79 29.20
C SER A 264 7.51 -6.35 29.22
N ASN A 265 7.74 -5.09 29.56
CA ASN A 265 9.04 -4.48 29.71
C ASN A 265 9.11 -3.70 31.03
N GLY A 266 9.93 -4.17 31.98
CA GLY A 266 10.12 -3.50 33.26
C GLY A 266 10.90 -2.19 33.17
N LEU A 267 11.58 -1.93 32.05
CA LEU A 267 12.45 -0.77 31.83
C LEU A 267 11.74 0.42 31.16
N THR A 268 10.39 0.42 31.07
CA THR A 268 9.69 1.56 30.49
C THR A 268 9.81 2.80 31.36
N ASN A 269 9.83 3.96 30.71
CA ASN A 269 9.88 5.25 31.39
C ASN A 269 8.48 5.61 31.88
N ARG A 270 8.27 5.50 33.19
CA ARG A 270 7.01 5.85 33.85
C ARG A 270 7.22 7.06 34.76
N ILE A 271 6.38 8.07 34.58
CA ILE A 271 6.41 9.30 35.40
C ILE A 271 5.20 9.29 36.30
N ALA A 272 5.37 9.53 37.59
CA ALA A 272 4.26 9.72 38.52
C ALA A 272 4.22 11.17 39.00
N CYS A 273 3.05 11.80 38.85
CA CYS A 273 2.81 13.16 39.33
C CYS A 273 2.07 13.18 40.67
N ARG A 274 2.43 14.10 41.56
CA ARG A 274 1.68 14.48 42.77
C ARG A 274 1.54 15.99 42.79
N GLY A 275 0.32 16.49 42.57
CA GLY A 275 0.13 17.92 42.31
C GLY A 275 0.98 18.36 41.12
N LEU A 276 1.67 19.50 41.24
CA LEU A 276 2.55 20.05 40.20
C LEU A 276 3.96 19.45 40.18
N VAL A 277 4.23 18.38 40.92
CA VAL A 277 5.56 17.74 40.93
C VAL A 277 5.48 16.37 40.27
N CYS A 278 6.25 16.16 39.21
CA CYS A 278 6.30 14.92 38.46
C CYS A 278 7.71 14.34 38.51
N ARG A 279 7.85 13.04 38.76
CA ARG A 279 9.16 12.36 38.85
C ARG A 279 9.09 10.99 38.19
N LYS A 280 10.23 10.53 37.67
CA LYS A 280 10.39 9.14 37.25
C LYS A 280 10.18 8.21 38.45
N SER A 281 9.39 7.17 38.26
CA SER A 281 9.02 6.22 39.30
C SER A 281 9.11 4.80 38.77
N ASP A 282 9.30 3.83 39.68
CA ASP A 282 9.18 2.42 39.33
C ASP A 282 7.72 2.01 39.07
N GLU A 283 7.51 0.76 38.68
CA GLU A 283 6.17 0.25 38.35
C GLU A 283 5.21 0.29 39.55
N ALA A 284 5.68 -0.07 40.74
CA ALA A 284 4.86 -0.16 41.93
C ALA A 284 4.39 1.23 42.38
N GLU A 285 5.30 2.20 42.41
CA GLU A 285 5.01 3.58 42.75
C GLU A 285 4.12 4.24 41.68
N PHE A 286 4.38 3.96 40.40
CA PHE A 286 3.54 4.45 39.30
C PHE A 286 2.10 3.95 39.41
N ARG A 287 1.90 2.63 39.55
CA ARG A 287 0.55 2.03 39.67
C ARG A 287 -0.19 2.55 40.90
N ARG A 288 0.52 2.83 42.00
CA ARG A 288 -0.07 3.41 43.21
C ARG A 288 -0.53 4.86 43.02
N ARG A 289 0.21 5.64 42.22
CA ARG A 289 -0.01 7.10 42.06
C ARG A 289 -0.84 7.48 40.85
N MET A 290 -0.84 6.66 39.80
CA MET A 290 -1.61 6.91 38.59
C MET A 290 -3.10 6.76 38.91
N PRO A 291 -3.91 7.83 38.79
CA PRO A 291 -5.35 7.72 38.97
C PRO A 291 -5.96 6.80 37.92
N ARG A 292 -6.96 6.01 38.30
CA ARG A 292 -7.66 5.07 37.42
C ARG A 292 -9.04 5.60 37.07
N ALA A 293 -9.46 5.43 35.82
CA ALA A 293 -10.81 5.80 35.44
C ALA A 293 -11.82 4.75 35.93
N ILE A 294 -13.05 5.18 36.21
CA ILE A 294 -14.12 4.32 36.67
C ILE A 294 -14.51 3.36 35.55
N GLY A 295 -14.50 2.05 35.85
CA GLY A 295 -14.90 1.01 34.91
C GLY A 295 -13.85 0.64 33.85
N SER A 296 -12.60 1.05 34.03
CA SER A 296 -11.52 0.73 33.09
C SER A 296 -10.66 -0.46 33.55
N PRO A 297 -10.30 -1.38 32.63
CA PRO A 297 -9.55 -2.58 32.97
C PRO A 297 -8.08 -2.30 33.33
N ASP A 298 -7.39 -1.48 32.54
CA ASP A 298 -5.94 -1.26 32.66
C ASP A 298 -5.56 0.22 32.39
N VAL A 299 -4.28 0.54 32.67
CA VAL A 299 -3.73 1.90 32.47
C VAL A 299 -3.70 2.26 30.98
N TYR A 300 -3.47 1.27 30.12
CA TYR A 300 -3.48 1.46 28.67
C TYR A 300 -4.84 1.95 28.15
N SER A 301 -5.93 1.30 28.57
CA SER A 301 -7.30 1.69 28.29
C SER A 301 -7.60 3.09 28.81
N ASP A 302 -7.17 3.42 30.04
CA ASP A 302 -7.32 4.76 30.62
C ASP A 302 -6.62 5.83 29.76
N ALA A 303 -5.37 5.59 29.38
CA ALA A 303 -4.58 6.51 28.56
C ALA A 303 -5.20 6.71 27.17
N ARG A 304 -5.69 5.66 26.51
CA ARG A 304 -6.35 5.76 25.20
C ARG A 304 -7.64 6.57 25.28
N ARG A 305 -8.48 6.31 26.28
CA ARG A 305 -9.72 7.06 26.50
C ARG A 305 -9.43 8.52 26.82
N LEU A 306 -8.40 8.79 27.64
CA LEU A 306 -7.97 10.15 27.99
C LEU A 306 -7.47 10.91 26.77
N TYR A 307 -6.72 10.26 25.88
CA TYR A 307 -6.32 10.83 24.62
C TYR A 307 -7.53 11.21 23.76
N CYS A 308 -8.49 10.29 23.59
CA CYS A 308 -9.68 10.56 22.79
C CYS A 308 -10.56 11.67 23.38
N SER A 309 -10.64 11.79 24.71
CA SER A 309 -11.52 12.75 25.38
C SER A 309 -10.91 14.15 25.50
N ARG A 310 -9.59 14.27 25.71
CA ARG A 310 -8.93 15.56 26.00
C ARG A 310 -7.92 15.97 24.94
N PHE A 311 -7.03 15.07 24.53
CA PHE A 311 -5.82 15.44 23.78
C PHE A 311 -5.99 15.48 22.27
N ARG A 312 -6.89 14.65 21.71
CA ARG A 312 -7.16 14.63 20.26
C ARG A 312 -7.56 16.00 19.72
N GLU A 313 -8.39 16.73 20.46
CA GLU A 313 -8.99 17.99 20.01
C GLU A 313 -8.46 19.22 20.77
N ILE A 314 -7.37 19.05 21.54
CA ILE A 314 -6.83 20.13 22.38
C ILE A 314 -6.43 21.36 21.54
N GLY A 315 -7.00 22.53 21.80
CA GLY A 315 -6.70 23.76 21.06
C GLY A 315 -5.28 24.29 21.27
N VAL A 316 -4.79 25.12 20.34
CA VAL A 316 -3.59 25.94 20.56
C VAL A 316 -4.02 27.20 21.31
N ASN A 317 -3.40 27.48 22.45
CA ASN A 317 -3.59 28.74 23.15
C ASN A 317 -2.59 29.78 22.62
N TYR A 318 -3.06 30.73 21.81
CA TYR A 318 -2.23 31.83 21.29
C TYR A 318 -1.97 32.95 22.31
N ASN A 319 -2.63 32.91 23.48
CA ASN A 319 -2.46 33.88 24.55
C ASN A 319 -1.51 33.37 25.65
N ASP A 320 -0.34 32.83 25.27
CA ASP A 320 0.67 32.42 26.24
C ASP A 320 1.33 33.66 26.89
N PRO A 321 1.52 33.69 28.22
CA PRO A 321 2.22 34.79 28.89
C PRO A 321 3.71 34.92 28.49
N ASP A 322 4.33 33.87 27.96
CA ASP A 322 5.69 33.93 27.41
C ASP A 322 5.64 34.34 25.93
N GLU A 323 6.04 35.59 25.66
CA GLU A 323 6.06 36.19 24.32
C GLU A 323 6.85 35.35 23.30
N ARG A 324 7.88 34.62 23.75
CA ARG A 324 8.71 33.78 22.86
C ARG A 324 7.95 32.53 22.41
N VAL A 325 7.19 31.93 23.32
CA VAL A 325 6.32 30.79 23.02
C VAL A 325 5.20 31.25 22.10
N LYS A 326 4.60 32.41 22.41
CA LYS A 326 3.55 33.02 21.58
C LYS A 326 4.03 33.27 20.14
N ASN A 327 5.15 33.97 19.96
CA ASN A 327 5.70 34.28 18.64
C ASN A 327 5.96 33.00 17.82
N LEU A 328 6.43 31.93 18.48
CA LEU A 328 6.71 30.66 17.82
C LEU A 328 5.44 29.86 17.51
N LEU A 329 4.38 29.97 18.33
CA LEU A 329 3.07 29.39 18.03
C LEU A 329 2.41 30.10 16.85
N GLU A 330 2.54 31.42 16.76
CA GLU A 330 1.99 32.23 15.66
C GLU A 330 2.76 32.05 14.36
N SER A 331 4.08 31.85 14.42
CA SER A 331 4.91 31.69 13.21
C SER A 331 4.81 30.30 12.59
N ARG A 332 4.46 29.27 13.37
CA ARG A 332 4.50 27.87 12.90
C ARG A 332 3.33 27.53 11.99
N SER A 333 3.65 27.00 10.82
CA SER A 333 2.65 26.46 9.88
C SER A 333 2.18 25.05 10.28
N LEU A 334 1.11 24.57 9.64
CA LEU A 334 0.64 23.20 9.79
C LEU A 334 1.71 22.18 9.33
N GLU A 335 2.43 22.49 8.26
CA GLU A 335 3.48 21.62 7.70
C GLU A 335 4.65 21.49 8.68
N GLU A 336 5.07 22.60 9.28
CA GLU A 336 6.13 22.60 10.30
C GLU A 336 5.74 21.78 11.53
N ASN A 337 4.47 21.82 11.94
CA ASN A 337 3.96 20.97 13.01
C ASN A 337 4.01 19.47 12.65
N LEU A 338 3.75 19.11 11.39
CA LEU A 338 3.89 17.74 10.89
C LEU A 338 5.35 17.29 10.85
N LEU A 339 6.27 18.17 10.41
CA LEU A 339 7.70 17.89 10.39
C LEU A 339 8.25 17.69 11.82
N LEU A 340 7.80 18.51 12.77
CA LEU A 340 8.15 18.40 14.18
C LEU A 340 7.72 17.04 14.77
N ALA A 341 6.44 16.66 14.61
CA ALA A 341 5.95 15.36 15.05
C ALA A 341 6.66 14.20 14.32
N GLY A 342 6.95 14.37 13.03
CA GLY A 342 7.71 13.43 12.22
C GLY A 342 9.13 13.21 12.73
N GLN A 343 9.84 14.29 13.11
CA GLN A 343 11.18 14.17 13.70
C GLN A 343 11.15 13.41 15.01
N PHE A 344 10.13 13.62 15.85
CA PHE A 344 10.03 12.89 17.10
C PHE A 344 9.79 11.40 16.88
N LYS A 345 8.89 11.06 15.95
CA LYS A 345 8.66 9.67 15.50
C LYS A 345 9.93 9.04 14.93
N ALA A 346 10.73 9.80 14.20
CA ALA A 346 11.99 9.32 13.64
C ALA A 346 12.99 8.94 14.72
N LEU A 347 13.15 9.80 15.73
CA LEU A 347 14.02 9.53 16.86
C LEU A 347 13.54 8.35 17.72
N LEU A 348 12.23 8.19 17.89
CA LEU A 348 11.65 7.07 18.65
C LEU A 348 11.84 5.71 17.96
N SER A 349 11.77 5.69 16.63
CA SER A 349 11.81 4.46 15.84
C SER A 349 13.18 4.14 15.24
N GLY A 350 14.09 5.12 15.18
CA GLY A 350 15.36 5.01 14.47
C GLY A 350 15.23 5.08 12.93
N VAL A 351 14.02 5.29 12.41
CA VAL A 351 13.76 5.44 10.97
C VAL A 351 13.59 6.93 10.64
N PRO A 352 14.42 7.53 9.77
CA PRO A 352 14.33 8.95 9.45
C PRO A 352 12.97 9.38 8.89
N ASN A 353 12.57 10.62 9.17
CA ASN A 353 11.45 11.23 8.47
C ASN A 353 11.93 11.81 7.15
N PHE A 354 11.68 11.10 6.06
CA PHE A 354 12.15 11.50 4.74
C PHE A 354 11.64 12.87 4.29
N LEU A 355 10.48 13.33 4.77
CA LEU A 355 9.96 14.67 4.45
C LEU A 355 10.84 15.80 5.00
N ILE A 356 11.64 15.53 6.04
CA ILE A 356 12.63 16.49 6.54
C ILE A 356 13.82 16.59 5.57
N TRP A 357 14.10 15.54 4.80
CA TRP A 357 15.21 15.50 3.86
C TRP A 357 14.92 16.19 2.52
N SER A 358 13.66 16.47 2.18
CA SER A 358 13.31 17.17 0.94
C SER A 358 13.29 18.70 1.12
N ASN A 359 13.72 19.42 0.08
CA ASN A 359 13.67 20.89 -0.01
C ASN A 359 12.54 21.37 -0.91
N THR A 360 12.17 20.56 -1.90
CA THR A 360 11.18 20.93 -2.92
C THR A 360 10.03 19.93 -2.93
N TYR A 361 8.88 20.41 -3.39
CA TYR A 361 7.71 19.56 -3.59
C TYR A 361 8.02 18.36 -4.52
N ASP A 362 8.79 18.58 -5.58
CA ASP A 362 9.17 17.52 -6.52
C ASP A 362 10.02 16.43 -5.86
N GLN A 363 10.93 16.81 -4.95
CA GLN A 363 11.69 15.85 -4.14
C GLN A 363 10.77 15.07 -3.21
N SER A 364 9.80 15.74 -2.58
CA SER A 364 8.79 15.09 -1.72
C SER A 364 7.90 14.11 -2.50
N GLN A 365 7.52 14.44 -3.74
CA GLN A 365 6.81 13.51 -4.60
C GLN A 365 7.70 12.32 -5.01
N GLY A 366 8.97 12.58 -5.31
CA GLY A 366 9.98 11.55 -5.57
C GLY A 366 10.17 10.57 -4.40
N LEU A 367 10.12 11.07 -3.17
CA LEU A 367 10.15 10.26 -1.94
C LEU A 367 9.00 9.28 -1.88
N MET A 368 7.78 9.78 -2.05
CA MET A 368 6.57 8.95 -2.00
C MET A 368 6.56 7.88 -3.09
N ARG A 369 7.17 8.16 -4.26
CA ARG A 369 7.25 7.21 -5.39
C ARG A 369 8.42 6.23 -5.29
N ALA A 370 9.49 6.56 -4.57
CA ALA A 370 10.73 5.76 -4.55
C ALA A 370 10.49 4.29 -4.16
N SER A 371 9.61 4.04 -3.20
CA SER A 371 9.25 2.69 -2.77
C SER A 371 8.45 1.91 -3.83
N PHE A 372 7.53 2.58 -4.53
CA PHE A 372 6.80 1.97 -5.65
C PHE A 372 7.69 1.70 -6.84
N ASP A 373 8.53 2.68 -7.22
CA ASP A 373 9.47 2.55 -8.33
C ASP A 373 10.39 1.34 -8.11
N ARG A 374 10.90 1.20 -6.88
CA ARG A 374 11.71 0.04 -6.50
C ARG A 374 10.91 -1.27 -6.60
N SER A 375 9.75 -1.33 -5.97
CA SER A 375 8.92 -2.56 -5.96
C SER A 375 8.56 -2.98 -7.39
N TRP A 376 8.20 -2.02 -8.24
CA TRP A 376 7.93 -2.23 -9.66
C TRP A 376 9.17 -2.74 -10.40
N THR A 377 10.33 -2.12 -10.16
CA THR A 377 11.59 -2.51 -10.81
C THR A 377 12.03 -3.91 -10.39
N ASP A 378 11.92 -4.24 -9.10
CA ASP A 378 12.25 -5.55 -8.55
C ASP A 378 11.32 -6.63 -9.12
N TRP A 379 10.00 -6.36 -9.15
CA TRP A 379 9.01 -7.24 -9.77
C TRP A 379 9.29 -7.43 -11.27
N ALA A 380 9.51 -6.34 -12.01
CA ALA A 380 9.76 -6.40 -13.45
C ALA A 380 11.05 -7.17 -13.75
N SER A 381 12.11 -6.94 -12.98
CA SER A 381 13.38 -7.66 -13.12
C SER A 381 13.21 -9.15 -12.81
N ALA A 382 12.49 -9.51 -11.75
CA ALA A 382 12.20 -10.91 -11.42
C ALA A 382 11.34 -11.60 -12.49
N ALA A 383 10.35 -10.88 -13.03
CA ALA A 383 9.53 -11.37 -14.14
C ALA A 383 10.37 -11.59 -15.40
N ILE A 384 11.26 -10.65 -15.74
CA ILE A 384 12.20 -10.77 -16.86
C ILE A 384 13.17 -11.94 -16.66
N GLU A 385 13.75 -12.11 -15.48
CA GLU A 385 14.67 -13.21 -15.18
C GLU A 385 13.96 -14.57 -15.25
N LYS A 386 12.73 -14.67 -14.75
CA LYS A 386 11.89 -15.87 -14.90
C LYS A 386 11.56 -16.15 -16.37
N LEU A 387 11.32 -15.11 -17.16
CA LEU A 387 11.05 -15.20 -18.61
C LEU A 387 12.33 -15.54 -19.42
N LYS A 388 13.51 -15.08 -19.00
CA LYS A 388 14.79 -15.43 -19.63
C LYS A 388 15.05 -16.93 -19.59
N GLY A 389 14.63 -17.61 -18.52
CA GLY A 389 14.72 -19.07 -18.40
C GLY A 389 13.70 -19.85 -19.25
N THR A 390 12.63 -19.20 -19.73
CA THR A 390 11.57 -19.84 -20.53
C THR A 390 11.54 -19.43 -22.01
N MET A 391 12.28 -18.39 -22.41
CA MET A 391 12.44 -18.01 -23.82
C MET A 391 13.56 -18.80 -24.50
N THR A 392 13.37 -20.12 -24.64
CA THR A 392 14.21 -20.96 -25.51
C THR A 392 13.43 -21.69 -26.59
N TYR A 393 12.24 -21.22 -26.96
CA TYR A 393 11.60 -21.70 -28.18
C TYR A 393 10.81 -20.58 -28.85
N GLU A 394 11.04 -20.39 -30.15
CA GLU A 394 10.02 -19.79 -31.01
C GLU A 394 8.77 -20.68 -30.87
N GLU A 395 7.84 -20.31 -30.00
CA GLU A 395 6.63 -21.08 -29.82
C GLU A 395 5.87 -21.14 -31.16
N ALA A 396 5.44 -22.36 -31.51
CA ALA A 396 4.63 -22.58 -32.69
C ALA A 396 3.30 -21.83 -32.54
N LEU A 397 2.78 -21.36 -33.67
CA LEU A 397 1.43 -20.81 -33.74
C LEU A 397 0.42 -21.88 -33.27
N THR A 398 -0.33 -21.60 -32.21
CA THR A 398 -1.37 -22.49 -31.68
C THR A 398 -2.76 -21.95 -32.02
N VAL A 399 -3.70 -22.88 -32.25
CA VAL A 399 -5.12 -22.57 -32.41
C VAL A 399 -5.86 -23.26 -31.28
N GLU A 400 -6.51 -22.48 -30.43
CA GLU A 400 -7.14 -22.94 -29.20
C GLU A 400 -8.63 -22.61 -29.22
N LEU A 401 -9.48 -23.53 -28.75
CA LEU A 401 -10.92 -23.30 -28.64
C LEU A 401 -11.20 -22.37 -27.45
N VAL A 402 -11.94 -21.29 -27.69
CA VAL A 402 -12.34 -20.34 -26.65
C VAL A 402 -13.43 -20.95 -25.78
N GLY A 403 -13.34 -20.74 -24.46
CA GLY A 403 -14.36 -21.19 -23.51
C GLY A 403 -15.74 -20.60 -23.81
N ARG A 404 -16.76 -21.46 -23.80
CA ARG A 404 -18.16 -21.14 -24.14
C ARG A 404 -18.77 -20.06 -23.25
N ASP A 405 -18.33 -19.99 -22.00
CA ASP A 405 -18.85 -19.08 -20.98
C ASP A 405 -18.75 -17.60 -21.38
N LEU A 406 -17.88 -17.28 -22.36
CA LEU A 406 -17.68 -15.93 -22.86
C LEU A 406 -18.71 -15.49 -23.90
N PHE A 407 -19.39 -16.41 -24.59
CA PHE A 407 -20.26 -16.06 -25.74
C PHE A 407 -21.57 -16.87 -25.87
N TYR A 408 -21.65 -18.07 -25.30
CA TYR A 408 -22.80 -18.95 -25.43
C TYR A 408 -23.91 -18.61 -24.42
N ASN A 409 -25.17 -18.58 -24.86
CA ASN A 409 -26.33 -18.40 -24.00
C ASN A 409 -27.32 -19.56 -24.19
N PRO A 410 -27.64 -20.34 -23.14
CA PRO A 410 -28.47 -21.53 -23.26
C PRO A 410 -29.93 -21.26 -23.66
N TYR A 411 -30.39 -20.00 -23.61
CA TYR A 411 -31.76 -19.61 -23.92
C TYR A 411 -31.90 -18.89 -25.27
N ARG A 412 -30.79 -18.48 -25.91
CA ARG A 412 -30.82 -17.77 -27.20
C ARG A 412 -30.22 -18.61 -28.32
N LYS A 413 -30.94 -18.76 -29.44
CA LYS A 413 -30.50 -19.49 -30.66
C LYS A 413 -29.38 -18.73 -31.40
N ARG A 414 -28.22 -18.54 -30.78
CA ARG A 414 -27.04 -17.89 -31.37
C ARG A 414 -25.83 -18.79 -31.18
N PHE A 415 -25.78 -19.86 -31.98
CA PHE A 415 -24.67 -20.79 -31.99
C PHE A 415 -23.50 -20.20 -32.76
N SER A 416 -22.30 -20.31 -32.21
CA SER A 416 -21.06 -19.85 -32.84
C SER A 416 -19.89 -20.66 -32.29
N VAL A 417 -18.79 -20.73 -33.05
CA VAL A 417 -17.54 -21.34 -32.58
C VAL A 417 -16.45 -20.29 -32.62
N HIS A 418 -15.69 -20.16 -31.53
CA HIS A 418 -14.65 -19.15 -31.38
C HIS A 418 -13.30 -19.82 -31.16
N PHE A 419 -12.31 -19.44 -31.96
CA PHE A 419 -10.94 -19.91 -31.88
C PHE A 419 -10.00 -18.73 -31.66
N ASP A 420 -9.04 -18.91 -30.75
CA ASP A 420 -7.93 -18.00 -30.55
C ASP A 420 -6.69 -18.54 -31.26
N VAL A 421 -6.07 -17.69 -32.08
CA VAL A 421 -4.82 -17.98 -32.79
C VAL A 421 -3.70 -17.22 -32.09
N ASN A 422 -2.83 -17.95 -31.41
CA ASN A 422 -1.85 -17.41 -30.46
C ASN A 422 -0.42 -17.75 -30.88
N GLN A 423 0.52 -16.89 -30.51
CA GLN A 423 1.95 -17.21 -30.52
C GLN A 423 2.55 -16.74 -29.18
N GLY A 424 2.86 -17.69 -28.30
CA GLY A 424 3.40 -17.39 -26.99
C GLY A 424 2.34 -17.05 -25.93
N GLU A 425 2.80 -16.97 -24.69
CA GLU A 425 1.97 -16.69 -23.51
C GLU A 425 1.28 -15.31 -23.56
N PHE A 426 1.91 -14.29 -24.16
CA PHE A 426 1.32 -12.95 -24.24
C PHE A 426 0.03 -12.91 -25.07
N ASP A 427 -0.07 -13.69 -26.15
CA ASP A 427 -1.31 -13.81 -26.90
C ASP A 427 -2.37 -14.65 -26.15
N ARG A 428 -1.95 -15.58 -25.27
CA ARG A 428 -2.85 -16.43 -24.47
C ARG A 428 -3.52 -15.69 -23.31
N VAL A 429 -2.87 -14.66 -22.75
CA VAL A 429 -3.41 -13.86 -21.62
C VAL A 429 -4.73 -13.19 -21.98
N ASN A 430 -4.88 -12.73 -23.22
CA ASN A 430 -6.08 -12.02 -23.69
C ASN A 430 -7.01 -12.94 -24.49
N LYS A 431 -8.10 -13.43 -23.89
CA LYS A 431 -9.12 -14.23 -24.61
C LYS A 431 -10.12 -13.31 -25.30
N VAL A 432 -10.26 -13.41 -26.63
CA VAL A 432 -11.15 -12.59 -27.50
C VAL A 432 -10.85 -11.08 -27.54
N ALA A 433 -10.71 -10.42 -26.39
CA ALA A 433 -10.46 -8.98 -26.28
C ALA A 433 -9.06 -8.60 -26.81
N GLY A 434 -8.97 -7.54 -27.62
CA GLY A 434 -7.70 -7.08 -28.20
C GLY A 434 -7.16 -7.91 -29.37
N LYS A 435 -7.90 -8.95 -29.81
CA LYS A 435 -7.54 -9.79 -30.97
C LYS A 435 -8.30 -9.38 -32.23
N MET A 436 -7.65 -9.51 -33.39
CA MET A 436 -8.27 -9.20 -34.68
C MET A 436 -9.16 -10.36 -35.12
N THR A 437 -10.44 -10.08 -35.43
CA THR A 437 -11.42 -11.14 -35.69
C THR A 437 -11.69 -11.33 -37.18
N VAL A 438 -11.55 -12.57 -37.66
CA VAL A 438 -12.00 -13.02 -38.98
C VAL A 438 -13.16 -14.00 -38.79
N LYS A 439 -14.17 -13.96 -39.66
CA LYS A 439 -15.32 -14.86 -39.59
C LYS A 439 -15.59 -15.57 -40.92
N PHE A 440 -16.06 -16.80 -40.83
CA PHE A 440 -16.67 -17.52 -41.95
C PHE A 440 -17.92 -18.27 -41.46
N ASP A 441 -18.89 -18.46 -42.36
CA ASP A 441 -20.18 -19.04 -42.00
C ASP A 441 -20.30 -20.48 -42.52
N LEU A 442 -20.72 -21.39 -41.63
CA LEU A 442 -21.12 -22.75 -41.98
C LEU A 442 -22.58 -22.74 -42.43
N LYS A 443 -22.88 -23.27 -43.61
CA LYS A 443 -24.23 -23.33 -44.16
C LYS A 443 -24.84 -24.69 -43.90
N ILE A 444 -25.73 -24.78 -42.91
CA ILE A 444 -26.33 -26.04 -42.49
C ILE A 444 -27.82 -26.04 -42.78
N SER A 445 -28.32 -27.08 -43.44
CA SER A 445 -29.76 -27.21 -43.70
C SER A 445 -30.52 -27.38 -42.38
N ASN A 446 -31.68 -26.75 -42.27
CA ASN A 446 -32.49 -26.82 -41.06
C ASN A 446 -32.95 -28.26 -40.74
N LYS A 447 -33.22 -29.06 -41.78
CA LYS A 447 -33.47 -30.51 -41.67
C LYS A 447 -32.29 -31.24 -41.01
N MET A 448 -31.06 -30.88 -41.36
CA MET A 448 -29.85 -31.48 -40.76
C MET A 448 -29.69 -31.06 -39.30
N LEU A 449 -29.90 -29.78 -38.94
CA LEU A 449 -29.85 -29.33 -37.54
C LEU A 449 -30.85 -30.07 -36.66
N ASN A 450 -32.08 -30.23 -37.16
CA ASN A 450 -33.13 -30.99 -36.48
C ASN A 450 -32.77 -32.48 -36.31
N TRP A 451 -32.14 -33.09 -37.32
CA TRP A 451 -31.67 -34.47 -37.26
C TRP A 451 -30.49 -34.62 -36.28
N LEU A 452 -29.48 -33.74 -36.35
CA LEU A 452 -28.30 -33.78 -35.48
C LEU A 452 -28.67 -33.67 -34.00
N ARG A 453 -29.52 -32.69 -33.63
CA ARG A 453 -29.93 -32.52 -32.24
C ARG A 453 -30.71 -33.72 -31.72
N ARG A 454 -31.67 -34.24 -32.49
CA ARG A 454 -32.49 -35.40 -32.07
C ARG A 454 -31.60 -36.60 -31.79
N ASN A 455 -30.73 -36.95 -32.74
CA ASN A 455 -29.85 -38.10 -32.60
C ASN A 455 -28.83 -37.90 -31.47
N TRP A 456 -28.23 -36.71 -31.35
CA TRP A 456 -27.25 -36.43 -30.30
C TRP A 456 -27.83 -36.49 -28.88
N ILE A 457 -29.07 -36.05 -28.67
CA ILE A 457 -29.77 -36.15 -27.37
C ILE A 457 -30.20 -37.60 -27.08
N SER A 458 -30.56 -38.37 -28.10
CA SER A 458 -31.03 -39.75 -27.93
C SER A 458 -29.91 -40.79 -27.74
N TYR A 459 -28.64 -40.42 -27.92
CA TYR A 459 -27.52 -41.37 -27.78
C TYR A 459 -27.15 -41.64 -26.32
N ASP A 460 -26.91 -42.92 -26.00
CA ASP A 460 -26.35 -43.35 -24.73
C ASP A 460 -24.85 -42.95 -24.63
N PRO A 461 -24.43 -42.21 -23.60
CA PRO A 461 -23.03 -41.80 -23.38
C PRO A 461 -22.01 -42.95 -23.35
N THR A 462 -22.45 -44.18 -23.08
CA THR A 462 -21.59 -45.37 -22.97
C THR A 462 -21.17 -45.95 -24.33
N GLN A 463 -21.91 -45.66 -25.41
CA GLN A 463 -21.66 -46.22 -26.74
C GLN A 463 -20.76 -45.30 -27.60
N LYS A 464 -19.44 -45.42 -27.39
CA LYS A 464 -18.42 -44.55 -28.03
C LYS A 464 -18.34 -44.64 -29.57
N VAL A 465 -18.72 -45.78 -30.16
CA VAL A 465 -18.59 -46.03 -31.61
C VAL A 465 -19.63 -45.26 -32.41
N GLU A 466 -20.89 -45.28 -31.97
CA GLU A 466 -21.99 -44.61 -32.66
C GLU A 466 -21.88 -43.08 -32.58
N ARG A 467 -21.40 -42.57 -31.43
CA ARG A 467 -21.11 -41.15 -31.25
C ARG A 467 -20.06 -40.63 -32.24
N ARG A 468 -19.03 -41.44 -32.50
CA ARG A 468 -17.97 -41.11 -33.47
C ARG A 468 -18.49 -41.13 -34.91
N ASP A 469 -19.42 -42.03 -35.24
CA ASP A 469 -20.06 -42.06 -36.56
C ASP A 469 -20.90 -40.79 -36.82
N LEU A 470 -21.64 -40.30 -35.83
CA LEU A 470 -22.37 -39.03 -35.95
C LEU A 470 -21.43 -37.84 -36.17
N ILE A 471 -20.34 -37.77 -35.40
CA ILE A 471 -19.31 -36.73 -35.55
C ILE A 471 -18.72 -36.79 -36.96
N ASN A 472 -18.38 -37.98 -37.47
CA ASN A 472 -17.84 -38.16 -38.82
C ASN A 472 -18.83 -37.72 -39.92
N LYS A 473 -20.13 -38.05 -39.77
CA LYS A 473 -21.19 -37.62 -40.69
C LYS A 473 -21.36 -36.10 -40.69
N PHE A 474 -21.35 -35.46 -39.52
CA PHE A 474 -21.45 -34.00 -39.43
C PHE A 474 -20.19 -33.32 -39.98
N LYS A 475 -19.02 -33.88 -39.68
CA LYS A 475 -17.73 -33.42 -40.21
C LYS A 475 -17.70 -33.45 -41.73
N GLY A 476 -18.16 -34.54 -42.34
CA GLY A 476 -18.27 -34.66 -43.79
C GLY A 476 -19.15 -33.57 -44.41
N TYR A 477 -20.19 -33.13 -43.70
CA TYR A 477 -21.10 -32.07 -44.14
C TYR A 477 -20.45 -30.68 -44.09
N ILE A 478 -19.74 -30.33 -43.01
CA ILE A 478 -19.12 -29.00 -42.86
C ILE A 478 -17.78 -28.86 -43.61
N LYS A 479 -17.16 -29.98 -44.01
CA LYS A 479 -15.83 -30.01 -44.66
C LYS A 479 -15.73 -29.06 -45.85
N LYS A 480 -16.75 -29.02 -46.70
CA LYS A 480 -16.77 -28.14 -47.89
C LYS A 480 -16.69 -26.65 -47.53
N ASP A 481 -17.37 -26.24 -46.46
CA ASP A 481 -17.37 -24.85 -46.01
C ASP A 481 -16.06 -24.48 -45.33
N VAL A 482 -15.47 -25.40 -44.58
CA VAL A 482 -14.15 -25.23 -43.94
C VAL A 482 -13.03 -25.19 -44.98
N ASP A 483 -13.04 -26.07 -45.99
CA ASP A 483 -12.07 -26.05 -47.08
C ASP A 483 -12.16 -24.76 -47.92
N LYS A 484 -13.38 -24.25 -48.12
CA LYS A 484 -13.61 -22.96 -48.79
C LYS A 484 -13.12 -21.77 -47.95
N ALA A 485 -13.19 -21.85 -46.62
CA ALA A 485 -12.61 -20.85 -45.75
C ALA A 485 -11.07 -20.93 -45.77
N ARG A 486 -10.52 -22.15 -45.76
CA ARG A 486 -9.08 -22.42 -45.82
C ARG A 486 -8.43 -21.84 -47.08
N SER A 487 -9.07 -21.96 -48.24
CA SER A 487 -8.55 -21.42 -49.51
C SER A 487 -8.55 -19.89 -49.61
N LYS A 488 -9.32 -19.21 -48.75
CA LYS A 488 -9.34 -17.73 -48.68
C LYS A 488 -8.26 -17.15 -47.78
N LEU A 489 -7.64 -17.97 -46.92
CA LEU A 489 -6.59 -17.54 -46.01
C LEU A 489 -5.23 -17.70 -46.68
N ILE A 490 -4.41 -16.63 -46.68
CA ILE A 490 -3.05 -16.63 -47.25
C ILE A 490 -2.19 -17.69 -46.56
N ILE A 491 -2.29 -17.78 -45.23
CA ILE A 491 -1.69 -18.83 -44.41
C ILE A 491 -2.79 -19.33 -43.46
N PRO A 492 -3.30 -20.56 -43.63
CA PRO A 492 -4.27 -21.10 -42.69
C PRO A 492 -3.60 -21.34 -41.32
N PRO A 493 -4.19 -20.88 -40.20
CA PRO A 493 -3.60 -21.04 -38.88
C PRO A 493 -3.57 -22.48 -38.38
N TRP A 494 -4.30 -23.40 -39.00
CA TRP A 494 -4.36 -24.81 -38.63
C TRP A 494 -3.87 -25.70 -39.77
N ARG A 495 -3.18 -26.80 -39.41
CA ARG A 495 -2.79 -27.88 -40.33
C ARG A 495 -3.61 -29.17 -40.15
N GLY A 496 -4.39 -29.26 -39.07
CA GLY A 496 -5.14 -30.46 -38.66
C GLY A 496 -6.65 -30.39 -38.92
N ASP A 497 -7.37 -31.23 -38.17
CA ASP A 497 -8.82 -31.51 -38.29
C ASP A 497 -9.66 -30.55 -37.43
N ILE A 498 -9.67 -29.27 -37.80
CA ILE A 498 -10.46 -28.25 -37.10
C ILE A 498 -11.96 -28.56 -37.19
N GLU A 499 -12.35 -29.31 -38.21
CA GLU A 499 -13.70 -29.77 -38.48
C GLU A 499 -14.22 -30.62 -37.31
N GLU A 500 -13.41 -31.54 -36.76
CA GLU A 500 -13.77 -32.34 -35.59
C GLU A 500 -14.04 -31.46 -34.35
N ILE A 501 -13.22 -30.44 -34.12
CA ILE A 501 -13.38 -29.53 -32.97
C ILE A 501 -14.66 -28.70 -33.12
N ILE A 502 -14.90 -28.15 -34.31
CA ILE A 502 -16.11 -27.39 -34.64
C ILE A 502 -17.36 -28.25 -34.43
N THR A 503 -17.37 -29.47 -34.97
CA THR A 503 -18.54 -30.36 -34.85
C THR A 503 -18.84 -30.72 -33.41
N THR A 504 -17.81 -31.07 -32.64
CA THR A 504 -17.95 -31.46 -31.22
C THR A 504 -18.51 -30.29 -30.40
N GLU A 505 -17.98 -29.10 -30.62
CA GLU A 505 -18.41 -27.88 -29.93
C GLU A 505 -19.87 -27.52 -30.27
N LEU A 506 -20.26 -27.59 -31.54
CA LEU A 506 -21.63 -27.30 -31.96
C LEU A 506 -22.65 -28.32 -31.44
N LEU A 507 -22.33 -29.62 -31.49
CA LEU A 507 -23.21 -30.66 -30.98
C LEU A 507 -23.45 -30.51 -29.48
N ASP A 508 -22.41 -30.14 -28.74
CA ASP A 508 -22.50 -29.82 -27.32
C ASP A 508 -23.33 -28.56 -27.04
N GLN A 509 -23.23 -27.51 -27.87
CA GLN A 509 -24.09 -26.34 -27.74
C GLN A 509 -25.55 -26.71 -28.05
N PHE A 510 -25.80 -27.59 -29.02
CA PHE A 510 -27.16 -28.04 -29.36
C PHE A 510 -27.81 -28.85 -28.25
N SER A 511 -27.06 -29.71 -27.54
CA SER A 511 -27.59 -30.47 -26.39
C SER A 511 -27.88 -29.59 -25.18
N LYS A 512 -27.02 -28.59 -24.92
CA LYS A 512 -27.15 -27.68 -23.76
C LYS A 512 -28.16 -26.55 -23.98
N PHE A 513 -28.79 -26.45 -25.15
CA PHE A 513 -29.75 -25.39 -25.46
C PHE A 513 -31.13 -25.71 -24.86
N LEU A 514 -31.61 -24.84 -23.97
CA LEU A 514 -32.86 -24.99 -23.21
C LEU A 514 -34.04 -24.19 -23.78
N GLY A 515 -33.82 -23.33 -24.78
CA GLY A 515 -34.89 -22.58 -25.44
C GLY A 515 -35.74 -23.42 -26.41
N THR A 516 -36.75 -22.80 -27.03
CA THR A 516 -37.59 -23.49 -28.05
C THR A 516 -36.74 -23.88 -29.26
N TRP A 517 -36.83 -25.10 -29.79
CA TRP A 517 -36.03 -25.56 -30.94
C TRP A 517 -36.86 -25.55 -32.24
N ASP A 518 -37.30 -24.36 -32.65
CA ASP A 518 -38.06 -24.20 -33.90
C ASP A 518 -37.12 -23.82 -35.04
N TYR A 519 -36.76 -24.79 -35.87
CA TYR A 519 -36.14 -24.59 -37.19
C TYR A 519 -37.11 -25.10 -38.26
N PRO A 520 -37.51 -24.28 -39.26
CA PRO A 520 -38.41 -24.73 -40.32
C PRO A 520 -37.80 -25.88 -41.10
N SER A 521 -38.61 -26.80 -41.65
CA SER A 521 -38.11 -27.99 -42.37
C SER A 521 -37.25 -27.62 -43.59
N ASP A 522 -37.56 -26.49 -44.21
CA ASP A 522 -36.89 -25.96 -45.39
C ASP A 522 -35.96 -24.79 -45.05
N GLY A 523 -34.91 -24.63 -45.85
CA GLY A 523 -33.93 -23.55 -45.73
C GLY A 523 -32.60 -23.92 -45.05
N PHE A 524 -31.73 -22.93 -44.97
CA PHE A 524 -30.37 -23.03 -44.42
C PHE A 524 -30.18 -22.03 -43.29
N SER A 525 -29.49 -22.47 -42.24
CA SER A 525 -29.01 -21.62 -41.17
C SER A 525 -27.50 -21.41 -41.31
N ALA A 526 -27.08 -20.16 -41.14
CA ALA A 526 -25.66 -19.78 -41.11
C ALA A 526 -25.16 -19.79 -39.66
N ILE A 527 -24.15 -20.62 -39.37
CA ILE A 527 -23.49 -20.66 -38.05
C ILE A 527 -22.09 -20.07 -38.21
N PRO A 528 -21.78 -18.91 -37.58
CA PRO A 528 -20.48 -18.27 -37.72
C PRO A 528 -19.38 -18.98 -36.92
N VAL A 529 -18.21 -19.09 -37.54
CA VAL A 529 -16.95 -19.49 -36.90
C VAL A 529 -16.01 -18.30 -36.90
N HIS A 530 -15.56 -17.91 -35.71
CA HIS A 530 -14.69 -16.77 -35.47
C HIS A 530 -13.26 -17.23 -35.19
N LEU A 531 -12.29 -16.60 -35.87
CA LEU A 531 -10.86 -16.74 -35.65
C LEU A 531 -10.33 -15.41 -35.11
N HIS A 532 -9.84 -15.41 -33.89
CA HIS A 532 -9.31 -14.26 -33.19
C HIS A 532 -7.78 -14.33 -33.19
N TYR A 533 -7.12 -13.45 -33.95
CA TYR A 533 -5.67 -13.45 -34.09
C TYR A 533 -5.01 -12.52 -33.07
N GLY A 534 -4.07 -13.07 -32.31
CA GLY A 534 -3.18 -12.31 -31.42
C GLY A 534 -2.20 -11.41 -32.20
N PRO A 535 -1.79 -10.26 -31.65
CA PRO A 535 -0.82 -9.37 -32.29
C PRO A 535 0.51 -10.06 -32.67
N PHE A 536 1.00 -10.97 -31.82
CA PHE A 536 2.25 -11.69 -32.09
C PHE A 536 2.05 -12.75 -33.16
N ALA A 537 0.95 -13.52 -33.09
CA ALA A 537 0.55 -14.45 -34.14
C ALA A 537 0.45 -13.78 -35.52
N MET A 538 -0.14 -12.58 -35.61
CA MET A 538 -0.22 -11.82 -36.86
C MET A 538 1.15 -11.39 -37.38
N ARG A 539 2.06 -10.98 -36.50
CA ARG A 539 3.44 -10.62 -36.87
C ARG A 539 4.17 -11.82 -37.48
N LEU A 540 4.05 -13.00 -36.88
CA LEU A 540 4.66 -14.22 -37.42
C LEU A 540 4.05 -14.62 -38.76
N MET A 541 2.73 -14.54 -38.90
CA MET A 541 2.06 -14.82 -40.18
C MET A 541 2.54 -13.89 -41.29
N ARG A 542 2.68 -12.59 -41.01
CA ARG A 542 3.24 -11.63 -41.96
C ARG A 542 4.68 -11.99 -42.33
N TYR A 543 5.51 -12.35 -41.36
CA TYR A 543 6.89 -12.75 -41.61
C TYR A 543 6.96 -13.99 -42.52
N ARG A 544 6.19 -15.04 -42.22
CA ARG A 544 6.12 -16.25 -43.05
C ARG A 544 5.67 -15.95 -44.47
N HIS A 545 4.66 -15.08 -44.63
CA HIS A 545 4.19 -14.68 -45.95
C HIS A 545 5.28 -13.99 -46.77
N LEU A 546 6.04 -13.05 -46.17
CA LEU A 546 7.15 -12.37 -46.84
C LEU A 546 8.28 -13.32 -47.23
N VAL A 547 8.58 -14.31 -46.38
CA VAL A 547 9.58 -15.36 -46.68
C VAL A 547 9.10 -16.24 -47.84
N ASP A 548 7.82 -16.63 -47.86
CA ASP A 548 7.23 -17.42 -48.94
C ASP A 548 7.17 -16.66 -50.28
N GLU A 549 6.94 -15.34 -50.25
CA GLU A 549 7.01 -14.52 -51.46
C GLU A 549 8.43 -14.40 -52.00
N LYS A 550 9.40 -14.16 -51.11
CA LYS A 550 10.81 -14.06 -51.48
C LYS A 550 11.38 -15.39 -51.99
N SER A 551 10.96 -16.52 -51.41
CA SER A 551 11.36 -17.84 -51.92
C SER A 551 10.75 -18.14 -53.28
N LYS A 552 9.50 -17.72 -53.53
CA LYS A 552 8.86 -17.83 -54.86
C LYS A 552 9.47 -16.93 -55.91
N SER A 553 9.96 -15.73 -55.55
CA SER A 553 10.67 -14.87 -56.49
C SER A 553 12.03 -15.46 -56.87
N LEU A 554 12.79 -15.95 -55.89
CA LEU A 554 14.07 -16.61 -56.14
C LEU A 554 13.92 -17.89 -56.99
N ALA A 555 12.89 -18.70 -56.73
CA ALA A 555 12.60 -19.90 -57.52
C ALA A 555 12.09 -19.62 -58.95
N LYS A 556 11.65 -18.39 -59.23
CA LYS A 556 11.33 -17.94 -60.60
C LYS A 556 12.56 -17.43 -61.33
N ASP A 557 13.47 -16.78 -60.61
CA ASP A 557 14.74 -16.31 -61.15
C ASP A 557 15.69 -17.48 -61.48
N ASP A 558 15.61 -18.61 -60.76
CA ASP A 558 16.36 -19.84 -61.07
C ASP A 558 15.79 -20.66 -62.25
N LYS A 559 14.61 -20.29 -62.79
CA LYS A 559 13.93 -20.99 -63.91
C LYS A 559 13.92 -20.21 -65.22
N ASN A 560 14.38 -18.96 -65.21
CA ASN A 560 14.69 -18.16 -66.40
C ASN A 560 16.21 -18.15 -66.60
#